data_AF-A0A533VWF8-F1
#
_entry.id   AF-A0A533VWF8-F1
#
_cell.length_a   1.000
_cell.length_b   1.000
_cell.length_c   1.000
_cell.angle_alpha   90.00
_cell.angle_beta   90.00
_cell.angle_gamma   90.00
#
_symmetry.space_group_name_H-M   'P 1'
#
loop_
_entity.id
_entity.type
_entity.pdbx_description
1 polymer ?
#
loop_
_entity_poly.entity_id
_entity_poly.type
_entity_poly.pdbx_seq_one_letter_code
_entity_poly.pdbx_strand_id
1 'polypeptide(L)'
;MTGTGYAKSQRGEEEEKEEGKVTQEEAVPAPKRPEKKEEKKKVPPKLQAKRVKLYSGARKTARATASIYPGTGKVRVNGRILELWEPEVARLHMLGPALVSGELRERFDIDVKVAGGGFMGQADAAAMAIARAYVDQSRGNEARERMNAYNKYLLSGDPRQAEPKKFGGPGARRKRQKSYR
;
A
#
# COMPACT_ATOMS: atom_id res chain seq x y z
N MET A 1 56.51 36.97 32.82
CA MET A 1 55.41 37.14 33.79
C MET A 1 54.30 36.22 33.32
N THR A 2 53.90 35.09 33.92
CA THR A 2 53.96 34.52 35.28
C THR A 2 53.87 32.98 35.10
N GLY A 3 54.76 32.17 35.66
CA GLY A 3 54.51 31.36 36.88
C GLY A 3 53.28 30.45 36.73
N THR A 4 53.35 29.12 36.79
CA THR A 4 53.65 28.36 38.01
C THR A 4 53.93 26.90 37.65
N GLY A 5 54.98 26.32 38.21
CA GLY A 5 55.23 24.87 38.18
C GLY A 5 54.84 24.20 39.50
N TYR A 6 54.59 22.90 39.47
CA TYR A 6 54.71 21.94 40.57
C TYR A 6 54.90 20.55 39.91
N ALA A 7 56.07 19.92 39.96
CA ALA A 7 56.74 19.19 41.06
C ALA A 7 56.33 17.71 41.17
N LYS A 8 57.36 16.86 41.14
CA LYS A 8 57.40 15.39 41.16
C LYS A 8 56.98 14.76 42.50
N SER A 9 56.52 13.51 42.45
CA SER A 9 56.73 12.47 43.49
C SER A 9 56.50 11.09 42.84
N GLN A 10 57.54 10.34 42.45
CA GLN A 10 58.29 9.32 43.21
C GLN A 10 57.49 8.09 43.69
N ARG A 11 57.92 6.91 43.21
CA ARG A 11 58.35 5.70 43.96
C ARG A 11 57.47 4.44 43.92
N GLY A 12 58.13 3.28 43.74
CA GLY A 12 57.65 1.89 43.88
C GLY A 12 57.43 1.22 42.52
N GLU A 13 58.37 0.49 41.88
CA GLU A 13 59.03 -0.77 42.28
C GLU A 13 58.05 -1.85 42.76
N GLU A 14 57.80 -2.84 41.89
CA GLU A 14 57.96 -4.26 42.24
C GLU A 14 58.06 -5.13 40.97
N GLU A 15 59.09 -5.98 41.00
CA GLU A 15 59.49 -6.99 40.03
C GLU A 15 58.55 -8.21 40.09
N GLU A 16 58.40 -8.96 38.99
CA GLU A 16 58.98 -10.31 38.88
C GLU A 16 58.72 -10.94 37.49
N LYS A 17 59.84 -11.34 36.85
CA LYS A 17 60.14 -12.61 36.14
C LYS A 17 59.17 -13.10 35.03
N GLU A 18 59.60 -13.58 33.87
CA GLU A 18 60.71 -14.49 33.57
C GLU A 18 61.27 -14.25 32.14
N GLU A 19 62.60 -14.38 32.04
CA GLU A 19 63.37 -15.17 31.06
C GLU A 19 62.87 -15.20 29.60
N GLY A 20 63.66 -14.87 28.58
CA GLY A 20 65.05 -15.23 28.36
C GLY A 20 65.18 -15.74 26.92
N LYS A 21 65.98 -15.00 26.12
CA LYS A 21 66.51 -15.22 24.76
C LYS A 21 66.53 -16.68 24.28
N VAL A 22 66.35 -16.97 22.99
CA VAL A 22 67.46 -17.01 22.00
C VAL A 22 66.95 -16.79 20.55
N THR A 23 67.63 -15.87 19.87
CA THR A 23 67.90 -15.62 18.42
C THR A 23 67.38 -16.66 17.39
N GLN A 24 67.03 -16.31 16.14
CA GLN A 24 67.83 -15.60 15.12
C GLN A 24 66.92 -14.95 14.05
N GLU A 25 67.43 -13.88 13.45
CA GLU A 25 66.88 -13.18 12.29
C GLU A 25 66.74 -14.10 11.07
N GLU A 26 65.62 -14.03 10.35
CA GLU A 26 65.63 -13.94 8.87
C GLU A 26 64.23 -13.66 8.29
N ALA A 27 64.24 -12.79 7.27
CA ALA A 27 63.20 -12.51 6.28
C ALA A 27 61.91 -11.79 6.73
N VAL A 28 61.79 -10.53 6.31
CA VAL A 28 60.52 -9.80 6.20
C VAL A 28 59.83 -10.17 4.88
N PRO A 29 58.73 -10.94 4.86
CA PRO A 29 57.80 -10.92 3.73
C PRO A 29 56.82 -9.76 3.91
N ALA A 30 56.64 -8.96 2.85
CA ALA A 30 55.72 -7.83 2.77
C ALA A 30 54.34 -8.13 3.38
N PRO A 31 53.66 -7.15 4.01
CA PRO A 31 52.31 -7.37 4.52
C PRO A 31 51.41 -7.72 3.35
N LYS A 32 51.00 -8.99 3.25
CA LYS A 32 49.90 -9.40 2.38
C LYS A 32 48.69 -8.58 2.81
N ARG A 33 48.30 -7.62 1.97
CA ARG A 33 47.08 -6.82 2.09
C ARG A 33 45.97 -7.76 2.55
N PRO A 34 45.24 -7.49 3.65
CA PRO A 34 44.19 -8.38 4.08
C PRO A 34 43.19 -8.48 2.92
N GLU A 35 43.12 -9.66 2.32
CA GLU A 35 42.08 -9.98 1.36
C GLU A 35 40.77 -9.74 2.08
N LYS A 36 40.04 -8.70 1.66
CA LYS A 36 38.64 -8.53 2.05
C LYS A 36 37.95 -9.83 1.64
N LYS A 37 37.67 -10.69 2.61
CA LYS A 37 36.63 -11.69 2.46
C LYS A 37 35.38 -10.90 2.12
N GLU A 38 35.01 -10.91 0.85
CA GLU A 38 33.71 -10.44 0.42
C GLU A 38 32.70 -11.36 1.09
N GLU A 39 32.21 -10.93 2.26
CA GLU A 39 30.98 -11.46 2.82
C GLU A 39 29.92 -11.24 1.74
N LYS A 40 29.61 -12.31 1.01
CA LYS A 40 28.50 -12.36 0.07
C LYS A 40 27.27 -11.91 0.84
N LYS A 41 26.86 -10.65 0.65
CA LYS A 41 25.61 -10.12 1.19
C LYS A 41 24.52 -11.12 0.81
N LYS A 42 23.99 -11.84 1.81
CA LYS A 42 22.84 -12.73 1.63
C LYS A 42 21.71 -11.86 1.09
N VAL A 43 21.44 -11.97 -0.20
CA VAL A 43 20.28 -11.34 -0.83
C VAL A 43 19.06 -11.80 -0.04
N PRO A 44 18.19 -10.88 0.44
CA PRO A 44 17.02 -11.29 1.19
C PRO A 44 16.25 -12.34 0.38
N PRO A 45 15.71 -13.40 1.02
CA PRO A 45 14.98 -14.44 0.30
C PRO A 45 13.89 -13.77 -0.53
N LYS A 46 13.83 -14.07 -1.83
CA LYS A 46 12.75 -13.61 -2.70
C LYS A 46 11.43 -14.01 -2.05
N LEU A 47 10.75 -13.04 -1.43
CA LEU A 47 9.43 -13.22 -0.82
C LEU A 47 8.54 -13.84 -1.90
N GLN A 48 8.14 -15.10 -1.70
CA GLN A 48 7.17 -15.74 -2.56
C GLN A 48 5.88 -14.93 -2.43
N ALA A 49 5.54 -14.16 -3.46
CA ALA A 49 4.35 -13.33 -3.46
C ALA A 49 3.13 -14.27 -3.37
N LYS A 50 2.42 -14.24 -2.23
CA LYS A 50 1.10 -14.87 -2.12
C LYS A 50 0.24 -14.39 -3.30
N ARG A 51 -0.37 -15.32 -4.04
CA ARG A 51 -1.31 -14.98 -5.13
C ARG A 51 -2.55 -14.33 -4.52
N VAL A 52 -2.58 -12.99 -4.53
CA VAL A 52 -3.74 -12.21 -4.11
C VAL A 52 -4.70 -12.09 -5.29
N LYS A 53 -5.97 -12.49 -5.09
CA LYS A 53 -7.01 -12.24 -6.08
C LYS A 53 -7.33 -10.75 -6.12
N LEU A 54 -7.37 -10.19 -7.32
CA LEU A 54 -7.68 -8.79 -7.55
C LEU A 54 -9.07 -8.66 -8.18
N TYR A 55 -9.90 -7.80 -7.61
CA TYR A 55 -11.23 -7.49 -8.12
C TYR A 55 -11.27 -6.06 -8.62
N SER A 56 -11.79 -5.85 -9.82
CA SER A 56 -11.85 -4.53 -10.44
C SER A 56 -13.25 -3.93 -10.36
N GLY A 57 -13.32 -2.61 -10.26
CA GLY A 57 -14.53 -1.80 -10.38
C GLY A 57 -14.23 -0.55 -11.18
N ALA A 58 -15.18 -0.09 -12.00
CA ALA A 58 -15.00 1.11 -12.82
C ALA A 58 -16.31 1.87 -12.95
N ARG A 59 -16.24 3.19 -12.77
CA ARG A 59 -17.36 4.10 -13.01
C ARG A 59 -16.86 5.38 -13.63
N LYS A 60 -17.45 5.77 -14.77
CA LYS A 60 -16.97 6.91 -15.57
C LYS A 60 -15.49 6.71 -15.90
N THR A 61 -14.62 7.60 -15.43
CA THR A 61 -13.16 7.54 -15.57
C THR A 61 -12.45 7.00 -14.33
N ALA A 62 -13.18 6.74 -13.23
CA ALA A 62 -12.63 6.18 -12.02
C ALA A 62 -12.43 4.66 -12.16
N ARG A 63 -11.29 4.18 -11.68
CA ARG A 63 -10.93 2.76 -11.62
C ARG A 63 -10.53 2.39 -10.19
N ALA A 64 -11.03 1.26 -9.73
CA ALA A 64 -10.74 0.69 -8.42
C ALA A 64 -10.27 -0.75 -8.56
N THR A 65 -9.33 -1.14 -7.70
CA THR A 65 -8.84 -2.51 -7.57
C THR A 65 -8.84 -2.89 -6.10
N ALA A 66 -9.61 -3.93 -5.74
CA ALA A 66 -9.71 -4.46 -4.39
C ALA A 66 -8.90 -5.75 -4.26
N SER A 67 -8.18 -5.87 -3.14
CA SER A 67 -7.47 -7.05 -2.68
C SER A 67 -8.17 -7.59 -1.45
N ILE A 68 -8.52 -8.87 -1.43
CA ILE A 68 -9.19 -9.52 -0.30
C ILE A 68 -8.22 -10.41 0.46
N TYR A 69 -8.33 -10.38 1.80
CA TYR A 69 -7.53 -11.19 2.72
C TYR A 69 -8.46 -11.77 3.79
N PRO A 70 -8.23 -13.01 4.27
CA PRO A 70 -8.93 -13.50 5.46
C PRO A 70 -8.53 -12.65 6.66
N GLY A 71 -9.49 -12.16 7.44
CA GLY A 71 -9.24 -11.14 8.47
C GLY A 71 -10.44 -10.84 9.36
N THR A 72 -10.49 -9.61 9.87
CA THR A 72 -11.42 -9.14 10.92
C THR A 72 -12.57 -8.25 10.40
N GLY A 73 -12.60 -7.96 9.10
CA GLY A 73 -13.60 -7.09 8.48
C GLY A 73 -13.20 -5.63 8.30
N LYS A 74 -11.90 -5.35 8.30
CA LYS A 74 -11.38 -4.00 8.08
C LYS A 74 -11.39 -3.68 6.59
N VAL A 75 -12.10 -2.62 6.22
CA VAL A 75 -12.11 -2.07 4.87
C VAL A 75 -11.26 -0.81 4.82
N ARG A 76 -10.25 -0.82 3.95
CA ARG A 76 -9.36 0.31 3.70
C ARG A 76 -9.45 0.76 2.26
N VAL A 77 -9.39 2.07 2.05
CA VAL A 77 -9.35 2.71 0.74
C VAL A 77 -8.14 3.62 0.68
N ASN A 78 -7.24 3.40 -0.29
CA ASN A 78 -5.99 4.14 -0.45
C ASN A 78 -5.19 4.29 0.85
N GLY A 79 -5.13 3.22 1.66
CA GLY A 79 -4.41 3.19 2.94
C GLY A 79 -5.14 3.85 4.11
N ARG A 80 -6.32 4.45 3.91
CA ARG A 80 -7.15 5.04 4.98
C ARG A 80 -8.30 4.11 5.34
N ILE A 81 -8.73 4.15 6.59
CA ILE A 81 -9.91 3.39 7.05
C ILE A 81 -11.17 4.01 6.42
N LEU A 82 -12.08 3.16 5.94
CA LEU A 82 -13.27 3.61 5.22
C LEU A 82 -14.19 4.52 6.06
N GLU A 83 -14.28 4.29 7.36
CA GLU A 83 -15.09 5.10 8.28
C GLU A 83 -14.64 6.56 8.37
N LEU A 84 -13.34 6.81 8.15
CA LEU A 84 -12.74 8.15 8.16
C LEU A 84 -12.76 8.82 6.77
N TRP A 85 -13.42 8.21 5.80
CA TRP A 85 -13.44 8.75 4.45
C TRP A 85 -14.42 9.93 4.34
N GLU A 86 -13.90 11.07 3.90
CA GLU A 86 -14.69 12.24 3.53
C GLU A 86 -14.77 12.32 2.00
N PRO A 87 -15.92 12.72 1.41
CA PRO A 87 -17.17 13.15 2.03
C PRO A 87 -18.07 11.98 2.51
N GLU A 88 -18.96 12.26 3.47
CA GLU A 88 -19.83 11.26 4.08
C GLU A 88 -20.71 10.49 3.09
N VAL A 89 -21.25 11.18 2.08
CA VAL A 89 -22.09 10.54 1.04
C VAL A 89 -21.29 9.48 0.28
N ALA A 90 -20.02 9.75 -0.05
CA ALA A 90 -19.15 8.79 -0.72
C ALA A 90 -18.83 7.60 0.18
N ARG A 91 -18.61 7.85 1.48
CA ARG A 91 -18.39 6.81 2.49
C ARG A 91 -19.57 5.85 2.58
N LEU A 92 -20.80 6.36 2.63
CA LEU A 92 -22.02 5.54 2.68
C LEU A 92 -22.15 4.63 1.45
N HIS A 93 -21.85 5.15 0.25
CA HIS A 93 -21.86 4.37 -0.99
C HIS A 93 -20.86 3.20 -0.96
N MET A 94 -19.64 3.45 -0.46
CA MET A 94 -18.61 2.42 -0.34
C MET A 94 -18.93 1.38 0.75
N LEU A 95 -19.60 1.80 1.84
CA LEU A 95 -20.02 0.91 2.93
C LEU A 95 -21.21 0.01 2.55
N GLY A 96 -22.10 0.48 1.68
CA GLY A 96 -23.30 -0.25 1.22
C GLY A 96 -23.06 -1.74 0.95
N PRO A 97 -22.14 -2.14 0.04
CA PRO A 97 -21.88 -3.56 -0.23
C PRO A 97 -21.33 -4.31 0.98
N ALA A 98 -20.52 -3.69 1.84
CA ALA A 98 -20.03 -4.34 3.05
C ALA A 98 -21.15 -4.63 4.06
N LEU A 99 -22.16 -3.75 4.15
CA LEU A 99 -23.32 -3.96 5.03
C LEU A 99 -24.25 -5.05 4.51
N VAL A 100 -24.54 -5.06 3.20
CA VAL A 100 -25.39 -6.08 2.54
C VAL A 100 -24.78 -7.48 2.63
N SER A 101 -23.47 -7.55 2.71
CA SER A 101 -22.70 -8.79 2.78
C SER A 101 -22.86 -9.57 4.10
N GLY A 102 -23.35 -8.94 5.18
CA GLY A 102 -23.57 -9.59 6.47
C GLY A 102 -22.32 -10.28 7.03
N GLU A 103 -22.42 -11.57 7.33
CA GLU A 103 -21.34 -12.38 7.94
C GLU A 103 -20.01 -12.39 7.18
N LEU A 104 -20.05 -12.23 5.85
CA LEU A 104 -18.84 -12.19 5.04
C LEU A 104 -17.98 -10.96 5.34
N ARG A 105 -18.59 -9.88 5.86
CA ARG A 105 -17.87 -8.69 6.30
C ARG A 105 -16.88 -9.03 7.40
N GLU A 106 -17.28 -9.82 8.39
CA GLU A 106 -16.45 -10.09 9.58
C GLU A 106 -15.28 -11.03 9.29
N ARG A 107 -15.37 -11.82 8.22
CA ARG A 107 -14.39 -12.86 7.87
C ARG A 107 -13.23 -12.35 6.98
N PHE A 108 -13.40 -11.21 6.32
CA PHE A 108 -12.45 -10.75 5.29
C PHE A 108 -12.08 -9.28 5.45
N ASP A 109 -10.77 -8.99 5.43
CA ASP A 109 -10.24 -7.64 5.29
C ASP A 109 -10.11 -7.31 3.79
N ILE A 110 -10.43 -6.07 3.43
CA ILE A 110 -10.36 -5.58 2.05
C ILE A 110 -9.51 -4.31 1.99
N ASP A 111 -8.53 -4.31 1.08
CA ASP A 111 -7.76 -3.12 0.73
C ASP A 111 -8.08 -2.70 -0.71
N VAL A 112 -8.57 -1.49 -0.88
CA VAL A 112 -9.01 -0.94 -2.16
C VAL A 112 -8.09 0.19 -2.58
N LYS A 113 -7.52 0.07 -3.78
CA LYS A 113 -6.81 1.16 -4.44
C LYS A 113 -7.71 1.80 -5.49
N VAL A 114 -7.85 3.12 -5.46
CA VAL A 114 -8.73 3.87 -6.36
C VAL A 114 -7.98 5.03 -6.98
N ALA A 115 -8.15 5.21 -8.30
CA ALA A 115 -7.56 6.30 -9.05
C ALA A 115 -8.50 6.82 -10.16
N GLY A 116 -8.33 8.09 -10.53
CA GLY A 116 -9.08 8.75 -11.60
C GLY A 116 -10.50 9.17 -11.22
N GLY A 117 -11.19 9.89 -12.10
CA GLY A 117 -12.55 10.39 -11.87
C GLY A 117 -12.65 11.42 -10.75
N GLY A 118 -13.83 11.50 -10.13
CA GLY A 118 -14.11 12.36 -8.97
C GLY A 118 -14.68 11.55 -7.80
N PHE A 119 -14.90 12.18 -6.64
CA PHE A 119 -15.25 11.52 -5.38
C PHE A 119 -16.37 10.48 -5.51
N MET A 120 -17.48 10.82 -6.16
CA MET A 120 -18.62 9.91 -6.30
C MET A 120 -18.35 8.75 -7.27
N GLY A 121 -17.66 9.02 -8.38
CA GLY A 121 -17.26 7.97 -9.32
C GLY A 121 -16.26 7.00 -8.70
N GLN A 122 -15.35 7.51 -7.88
CA GLN A 122 -14.41 6.71 -7.10
C GLN A 122 -15.14 5.85 -6.06
N ALA A 123 -16.13 6.40 -5.35
CA ALA A 123 -16.94 5.67 -4.39
C ALA A 123 -17.72 4.52 -5.04
N ASP A 124 -18.39 4.78 -6.16
CA ASP A 124 -19.10 3.73 -6.90
C ASP A 124 -18.14 2.65 -7.43
N ALA A 125 -16.97 3.05 -7.95
CA ALA A 125 -15.97 2.09 -8.43
C ALA A 125 -15.44 1.22 -7.29
N ALA A 126 -15.16 1.80 -6.13
CA ALA A 126 -14.76 1.07 -4.93
C ALA A 126 -15.86 0.12 -4.44
N ALA A 127 -17.11 0.59 -4.41
CA ALA A 127 -18.27 -0.22 -4.03
C ALA A 127 -18.43 -1.44 -4.96
N MET A 128 -18.27 -1.26 -6.27
CA MET A 128 -18.27 -2.38 -7.24
C MET A 128 -17.16 -3.39 -6.96
N ALA A 129 -15.93 -2.91 -6.70
CA ALA A 129 -14.80 -3.78 -6.43
C ALA A 129 -15.00 -4.59 -5.13
N ILE A 130 -15.52 -3.96 -4.07
CA ILE A 130 -15.87 -4.60 -2.79
C ILE A 130 -16.97 -5.65 -3.00
N ALA A 131 -18.05 -5.30 -3.70
CA ALA A 131 -19.17 -6.22 -3.95
C ALA A 131 -18.71 -7.47 -4.71
N ARG A 132 -17.89 -7.29 -5.76
CA ARG A 132 -17.34 -8.40 -6.56
C ARG A 132 -16.42 -9.29 -5.73
N ALA A 133 -15.63 -8.71 -4.82
CA ALA A 133 -14.78 -9.47 -3.91
C ALA A 133 -15.61 -10.37 -2.97
N TYR A 134 -16.69 -9.85 -2.38
CA TYR A 134 -17.56 -10.66 -1.52
C TYR A 134 -18.32 -11.75 -2.28
N VAL A 135 -18.79 -11.46 -3.50
CA VAL A 135 -19.52 -12.46 -4.30
C VAL A 135 -18.62 -13.63 -4.70
N ASP A 136 -17.36 -13.39 -5.08
CA ASP A 136 -16.43 -14.49 -5.40
C ASP A 136 -16.07 -15.34 -4.18
N GLN A 137 -16.13 -14.75 -2.98
CA GLN A 137 -15.83 -15.44 -1.74
C GLN A 137 -17.02 -16.22 -1.18
N SER A 138 -18.24 -15.83 -1.55
CA SER A 138 -19.46 -16.61 -1.31
C SER A 138 -19.48 -17.84 -2.21
N ARG A 139 -19.68 -19.02 -1.61
CA ARG A 139 -19.82 -20.27 -2.38
C ARG A 139 -21.18 -20.44 -3.07
N GLY A 140 -22.15 -19.55 -2.80
CA GLY A 140 -23.52 -19.65 -3.30
C GLY A 140 -24.03 -18.38 -3.98
N ASN A 141 -25.16 -18.52 -4.70
CA ASN A 141 -25.84 -17.43 -5.42
C ASN A 141 -26.51 -16.41 -4.51
N GLU A 142 -26.75 -16.74 -3.24
CA GLU A 142 -27.47 -15.89 -2.30
C GLU A 142 -26.80 -14.51 -2.13
N ALA A 143 -25.47 -14.46 -1.98
CA ALA A 143 -24.75 -13.19 -1.89
C ALA A 143 -24.90 -12.35 -3.17
N ARG A 144 -24.95 -13.01 -4.34
CA ARG A 144 -25.15 -12.36 -5.63
C ARG A 144 -26.56 -11.77 -5.74
N GLU A 145 -27.56 -12.49 -5.29
CA GLU A 145 -28.95 -12.06 -5.29
C GLU A 145 -29.17 -10.89 -4.32
N ARG A 146 -28.66 -10.96 -3.09
CA ARG A 146 -28.70 -9.85 -2.12
C ARG A 146 -28.05 -8.58 -2.67
N MET A 147 -26.88 -8.71 -3.31
CA MET A 147 -26.18 -7.57 -3.93
C MET A 147 -26.97 -6.98 -5.11
N ASN A 148 -27.56 -7.84 -5.95
CA ASN A 148 -28.39 -7.39 -7.07
C ASN A 148 -29.69 -6.71 -6.61
N ALA A 149 -30.32 -7.21 -5.53
CA ALA A 149 -31.52 -6.64 -4.94
C ALA A 149 -31.25 -5.26 -4.34
N TYR A 150 -30.08 -5.07 -3.71
CA TYR A 150 -29.66 -3.77 -3.21
C TYR A 150 -29.34 -2.80 -4.35
N ASN A 151 -28.44 -3.19 -5.27
CA ASN A 151 -28.08 -2.38 -6.42
C ASN A 151 -27.51 -3.23 -7.56
N LYS A 152 -28.29 -3.37 -8.64
CA LYS A 152 -27.91 -4.07 -9.88
C LYS A 152 -26.55 -3.65 -10.43
N TYR A 153 -26.21 -2.36 -10.32
CA TYR A 153 -24.98 -1.82 -10.91
C TYR A 153 -23.70 -2.21 -10.15
N LEU A 154 -23.79 -2.73 -8.93
CA LEU A 154 -22.61 -3.19 -8.18
C LEU A 154 -21.90 -4.34 -8.89
N LEU A 155 -22.66 -5.25 -9.49
CA LEU A 155 -22.12 -6.38 -10.23
C LEU A 155 -22.01 -6.08 -11.73
N SER A 156 -23.08 -5.55 -12.35
CA SER A 156 -23.10 -5.31 -13.80
C SER A 156 -22.22 -4.15 -14.25
N GLY A 157 -21.98 -3.17 -13.38
CA GLY A 157 -21.39 -1.89 -13.76
C GLY A 157 -22.35 -0.99 -14.54
N ASP A 158 -22.05 0.31 -14.60
CA ASP A 158 -22.78 1.28 -15.41
C ASP A 158 -21.92 1.74 -16.60
N PRO A 159 -22.32 1.44 -17.85
CA PRO A 159 -21.53 1.76 -19.05
C PRO A 159 -21.59 3.23 -19.46
N ARG A 160 -22.46 4.06 -18.89
CA ARG A 160 -22.70 5.43 -19.36
C ARG A 160 -21.43 6.29 -19.24
N GLN A 161 -21.03 6.96 -20.33
CA GLN A 161 -19.93 7.94 -20.35
C GLN A 161 -20.41 9.33 -20.77
N ALA A 162 -19.60 10.36 -20.55
CA ALA A 162 -19.92 11.72 -20.99
C ALA A 162 -19.79 11.81 -22.52
N GLU A 163 -20.83 12.31 -23.18
CA GLU A 163 -20.77 12.55 -24.62
C GLU A 163 -19.83 13.73 -24.93
N PRO A 164 -19.01 13.64 -26.00
CA PRO A 164 -18.14 14.74 -26.40
C PRO A 164 -18.95 15.96 -26.87
N LYS A 165 -18.34 17.14 -26.71
CA LYS A 165 -18.92 18.40 -27.20
C LYS A 165 -18.98 18.41 -28.73
N LYS A 166 -20.10 18.87 -29.29
CA LYS A 166 -20.28 19.11 -30.72
C LYS A 166 -20.16 20.60 -31.04
N PHE A 167 -19.84 20.94 -32.30
CA PHE A 167 -19.82 22.32 -32.76
C PHE A 167 -21.23 22.95 -32.76
N GLY A 168 -21.32 24.28 -32.76
CA GLY A 168 -22.61 25.00 -32.80
C GLY A 168 -23.33 25.14 -31.45
N GLY A 169 -22.70 24.76 -30.35
CA GLY A 169 -23.28 24.85 -29.02
C GLY A 169 -22.25 24.80 -27.89
N PRO A 170 -22.62 25.17 -26.66
CA PRO A 170 -21.73 25.05 -25.49
C PRO A 170 -21.48 23.59 -25.06
N GLY A 171 -22.38 22.64 -25.37
CA GLY A 171 -22.29 21.26 -24.90
C GLY A 171 -22.57 20.20 -25.98
N ALA A 172 -22.71 18.94 -25.56
CA ALA A 172 -22.96 17.81 -26.48
C ALA A 172 -24.27 17.95 -27.27
N ARG A 173 -25.32 18.50 -26.64
CA ARG A 173 -26.67 18.61 -27.22
C ARG A 173 -27.25 20.02 -27.21
N ARG A 174 -26.91 20.84 -26.20
CA ARG A 174 -27.39 22.23 -26.08
C ARG A 174 -26.85 23.08 -27.23
N LYS A 175 -27.76 23.68 -28.00
CA LYS A 175 -27.44 24.63 -29.08
C LYS A 175 -27.47 26.07 -28.55
N ARG A 176 -26.80 26.99 -29.26
CA ARG A 176 -26.94 28.43 -29.00
C ARG A 176 -28.35 28.90 -29.37
N GLN A 177 -28.84 29.94 -28.71
CA GLN A 177 -30.12 30.58 -29.05
C GLN A 177 -30.06 31.14 -30.47
N LYS A 178 -31.11 30.92 -31.27
CA LYS A 178 -31.26 31.53 -32.60
C LYS A 178 -32.13 32.79 -32.46
N SER A 179 -31.72 33.88 -33.11
CA SER A 179 -32.50 35.10 -33.24
C SER A 179 -33.07 35.20 -34.66
N TYR A 180 -34.32 35.61 -34.78
CA TYR A 180 -34.99 35.91 -36.05
C TYR A 180 -35.31 37.41 -36.11
N ARG A 181 -35.43 37.95 -37.31
CA ARG A 181 -35.78 39.35 -37.59
C ARG A 181 -37.15 39.40 -38.27
#